data_AF-A0A813JCR5-F1
#
_entry.id   AF-A0A813JCR5-F1
#
_cell.length_a   1.000
_cell.length_b   1.000
_cell.length_c   1.000
_cell.angle_alpha   90.00
_cell.angle_beta   90.00
_cell.angle_gamma   90.00
#
_symmetry.space_group_name_H-M   'P 1'
#
loop_
_entity.id
_entity.type
_entity.pdbx_description
1 polymer ?
#
loop_
_entity_poly.entity_id
_entity_poly.type
_entity_poly.pdbx_seq_one_letter_code
_entity_poly.pdbx_strand_id
1 'polypeptide(L)'
;MRLDISENRVTANGMARLLAALGGKHTLRSLDLGGNEHIGTGLTSSQECAQEVASSLGQVGLQDLHLWRCGLGDAACALVVDAKPPRLKLLNLAANPLSAALKSKLLRSPLCGPSGYIRM
;
A
#
# COMPACT_ATOMS: atom_id res chain seq x y z
N MET A 1 3.42 -1.17 17.35
CA MET A 1 4.58 -0.36 16.92
C MET A 1 4.24 0.32 15.60
N ARG A 2 4.71 1.55 15.39
CA ARG A 2 4.57 2.30 14.14
C ARG A 2 5.97 2.59 13.59
N LEU A 3 6.13 2.44 12.28
CA LEU A 3 7.32 2.83 11.55
C LEU A 3 6.89 3.92 10.58
N ASP A 4 7.53 5.07 10.68
CA ASP A 4 7.33 6.18 9.77
C ASP A 4 8.62 6.42 8.99
N ILE A 5 8.54 6.21 7.69
CA ILE A 5 9.59 6.49 6.71
C ILE A 5 8.97 7.27 5.53
N SER A 6 7.96 8.08 5.84
CA SER A 6 7.36 9.00 4.88
C SER A 6 8.37 10.07 4.43
N GLU A 7 8.13 10.67 3.26
CA GLU A 7 8.96 11.72 2.66
C GLU A 7 10.45 11.36 2.54
N ASN A 8 10.73 10.09 2.26
CA ASN A 8 12.06 9.60 1.96
C ASN A 8 12.21 9.40 0.44
N ARG A 9 13.12 8.52 0.03
CA ARG A 9 13.31 8.11 -1.38
C ARG A 9 13.09 6.60 -1.53
N VAL A 10 12.13 6.06 -0.81
CA VAL A 10 11.78 4.64 -0.89
C VAL A 10 11.22 4.36 -2.29
N THR A 11 11.79 3.35 -2.95
CA THR A 11 11.32 2.86 -4.25
C THR A 11 10.37 1.69 -4.06
N ALA A 12 9.70 1.25 -5.12
CA ALA A 12 8.87 0.03 -5.07
C ALA A 12 9.67 -1.20 -4.58
N ASN A 13 10.94 -1.33 -5.02
CA ASN A 13 11.83 -2.40 -4.55
C ASN A 13 12.17 -2.23 -3.05
N GLY A 14 12.43 -0.99 -2.61
CA GLY A 14 12.59 -0.70 -1.18
C GLY A 14 11.36 -1.12 -0.36
N MET A 15 10.16 -0.79 -0.83
CA MET A 15 8.90 -1.22 -0.22
C MET A 15 8.78 -2.75 -0.20
N ALA A 16 9.10 -3.44 -1.30
CA ALA A 16 9.07 -4.90 -1.39
C ALA A 16 9.97 -5.54 -0.33
N ARG A 17 11.23 -5.09 -0.24
CA ARG A 17 12.21 -5.59 0.74
C ARG A 17 11.81 -5.29 2.18
N LEU A 18 11.21 -4.12 2.43
CA LEU A 18 10.67 -3.78 3.75
C LEU A 18 9.53 -4.72 4.12
N LEU A 19 8.56 -4.92 3.23
CA LEU A 19 7.43 -5.82 3.48
C LEU A 19 7.89 -7.27 3.66
N ALA A 20 8.86 -7.73 2.87
CA ALA A 20 9.46 -9.06 3.02
C ALA A 20 10.16 -9.22 4.37
N ALA A 21 10.90 -8.20 4.83
CA ALA A 21 11.54 -8.20 6.16
C ALA A 21 10.51 -8.15 7.32
N LEU A 22 9.33 -7.60 7.07
CA LEU A 22 8.19 -7.62 7.99
C LEU A 22 7.39 -8.93 7.92
N GLY A 23 7.55 -9.71 6.85
CA GLY A 23 6.94 -11.03 6.65
C GLY A 23 7.24 -11.94 7.85
N GLY A 24 6.19 -12.38 8.53
CA GLY A 24 6.28 -13.21 9.74
C GLY A 24 6.49 -12.46 11.07
N LYS A 25 6.75 -11.15 11.05
CA LYS A 25 6.89 -10.32 12.26
C LYS A 25 5.65 -9.43 12.45
N HIS A 26 4.71 -9.88 13.30
CA HIS A 26 3.45 -9.16 13.55
C HIS A 26 3.54 -8.04 14.63
N THR A 27 4.74 -7.52 14.90
CA THR A 27 4.96 -6.48 15.92
C THR A 27 4.67 -5.07 15.38
N LEU A 28 4.93 -4.85 14.08
CA LEU A 28 4.62 -3.61 13.40
C LEU A 28 3.14 -3.59 13.01
N ARG A 29 2.43 -2.56 13.45
CA ARG A 29 0.98 -2.38 13.19
C ARG A 29 0.70 -1.28 12.19
N SER A 30 1.56 -0.28 12.12
CA SER A 30 1.39 0.87 11.24
C SER A 30 2.70 1.12 10.48
N LEU A 31 2.59 1.25 9.16
CA LEU A 31 3.69 1.60 8.27
C LEU A 31 3.30 2.84 7.48
N ASP A 32 4.09 3.90 7.61
CA ASP A 32 3.95 5.12 6.83
C ASP A 32 5.05 5.22 5.77
N LEU A 33 4.62 5.14 4.51
CA LEU A 33 5.44 5.24 3.31
C LEU A 33 5.03 6.46 2.47
N GLY A 34 4.17 7.34 2.98
CA GLY A 34 3.66 8.45 2.19
C GLY A 34 4.76 9.42 1.74
N GLY A 35 4.51 10.18 0.67
CA GLY A 35 5.50 11.10 0.08
C GLY A 35 6.69 10.42 -0.62
N ASN A 36 6.71 9.09 -0.72
CA ASN A 36 7.72 8.36 -1.49
C ASN A 36 7.22 8.14 -2.94
N GLU A 37 7.32 9.18 -3.77
CA GLU A 37 6.71 9.26 -5.11
C GLU A 37 7.21 8.20 -6.12
N HIS A 38 8.36 7.56 -5.87
CA HIS A 38 8.93 6.52 -6.73
C HIS A 38 8.32 5.13 -6.53
N ILE A 39 7.44 4.95 -5.54
CA ILE A 39 6.75 3.67 -5.31
C ILE A 39 5.80 3.36 -6.46
N GLY A 40 4.91 4.30 -6.83
CA GLY A 40 3.89 4.04 -7.84
C GLY A 40 4.44 3.86 -9.25
N THR A 41 5.50 4.59 -9.61
CA THR A 41 6.20 4.38 -10.88
C THR A 41 6.86 3.01 -10.92
N GLY A 42 7.52 2.59 -9.83
CA GLY A 42 8.17 1.28 -9.76
C GLY A 42 7.20 0.10 -9.82
N LEU A 43 6.04 0.23 -9.18
CA LEU A 43 4.96 -0.78 -9.24
C LEU A 43 4.32 -0.89 -10.62
N THR A 44 4.35 0.19 -11.41
CA THR A 44 3.79 0.20 -12.76
C THR A 44 4.80 -0.33 -13.79
N SER A 45 6.09 -0.01 -13.62
CA SER A 45 7.13 -0.33 -14.59
C SER A 45 7.76 -1.72 -14.40
N SER A 46 7.60 -2.37 -13.25
CA SER A 46 8.19 -3.68 -12.97
C SER A 46 7.14 -4.66 -12.44
N GLN A 47 6.78 -5.64 -13.28
CA GLN A 47 5.84 -6.71 -12.92
C GLN A 47 6.38 -7.59 -11.77
N GLU A 48 7.69 -7.84 -11.75
CA GLU A 48 8.35 -8.61 -10.69
C GLU A 48 8.20 -7.91 -9.33
N CYS A 49 8.52 -6.62 -9.28
CA CYS A 49 8.39 -5.81 -8.07
C CYS A 49 6.93 -5.71 -7.61
N ALA A 50 6.02 -5.52 -8.56
CA ALA A 50 4.58 -5.56 -8.32
C ALA A 50 4.14 -6.87 -7.66
N GLN A 51 4.54 -8.01 -8.22
CA GLN A 51 4.18 -9.32 -7.69
C GLN A 51 4.75 -9.57 -6.28
N GLU A 52 5.99 -9.13 -6.03
CA GLU A 52 6.62 -9.24 -4.71
C GLU A 52 5.91 -8.39 -3.65
N VAL A 53 5.56 -7.15 -4.00
CA VAL A 53 4.78 -6.26 -3.11
C VAL A 53 3.40 -6.85 -2.82
N ALA A 54 2.68 -7.32 -3.84
CA ALA A 54 1.37 -7.93 -3.66
C ALA A 54 1.43 -9.16 -2.75
N SER A 55 2.39 -10.06 -3.01
CA SER A 55 2.59 -11.26 -2.18
C SER A 55 2.93 -10.91 -0.74
N SER A 56 3.84 -9.97 -0.52
CA SER A 56 4.27 -9.56 0.82
C SER A 56 3.15 -8.85 1.59
N LEU A 57 2.36 -8.02 0.92
CA LEU A 57 1.17 -7.38 1.50
C LEU A 57 0.13 -8.42 1.95
N GLY A 58 -0.06 -9.50 1.20
CA GLY A 58 -0.95 -10.60 1.58
C GLY A 58 -0.51 -11.36 2.85
N GLN A 59 0.74 -11.21 3.27
CA GLN A 59 1.31 -11.92 4.42
C GLN A 59 1.59 -11.00 5.62
N VAL A 60 1.69 -9.68 5.39
CA VAL A 60 2.06 -8.72 6.43
C VAL A 60 0.91 -8.51 7.44
N GLY A 61 1.26 -8.38 8.72
CA GLY A 61 0.31 -8.19 9.81
C GLY A 61 -0.08 -6.73 10.10
N LEU A 62 0.06 -5.82 9.12
CA LEU A 62 -0.23 -4.39 9.29
C LEU A 62 -1.73 -4.14 9.50
N GLN A 63 -2.03 -3.16 10.34
CA GLN A 63 -3.38 -2.60 10.55
C GLN A 63 -3.54 -1.28 9.80
N ASP A 64 -2.47 -0.49 9.70
CA ASP A 64 -2.48 0.79 9.01
C ASP A 64 -1.34 0.82 7.97
N LEU A 65 -1.68 1.17 6.73
CA LEU A 65 -0.74 1.36 5.65
C LEU A 65 -1.00 2.71 5.00
N HIS A 66 0.01 3.58 5.05
CA HIS A 66 -0.08 4.91 4.49
C HIS A 66 0.79 5.00 3.24
N LEU A 67 0.15 5.23 2.10
CA LEU A 67 0.75 5.39 0.78
C LEU A 67 0.29 6.71 0.14
N TRP A 68 0.07 7.75 0.95
CA TRP A 68 -0.34 9.05 0.44
C TRP A 68 0.78 9.67 -0.39
N ARG A 69 0.47 10.33 -1.51
CA ARG A 69 1.48 10.98 -2.38
C ARG A 69 2.65 10.04 -2.75
N CYS A 70 2.33 8.80 -3.12
CA CYS A 70 3.30 7.77 -3.54
C CYS A 70 3.36 7.61 -5.06
N GLY A 71 2.70 8.48 -5.83
CA GLY A 71 2.65 8.39 -7.29
C GLY A 71 1.86 7.19 -7.82
N LEU A 72 0.93 6.64 -7.03
CA LEU A 72 0.13 5.48 -7.43
C LEU A 72 -0.86 5.86 -8.53
N GLY A 73 -0.70 5.27 -9.71
CA GLY A 73 -1.75 5.22 -10.73
C GLY A 73 -2.75 4.10 -10.45
N ASP A 74 -3.81 4.02 -11.27
CA ASP A 74 -4.91 3.07 -11.08
C ASP A 74 -4.44 1.60 -11.02
N ALA A 75 -3.51 1.19 -11.88
CA ALA A 75 -2.98 -0.17 -11.91
C ALA A 75 -2.20 -0.52 -10.62
N ALA A 76 -1.30 0.36 -10.19
CA ALA A 76 -0.54 0.17 -8.96
C ALA A 76 -1.45 0.18 -7.71
N CYS A 77 -2.49 1.02 -7.72
CA CYS A 77 -3.49 1.01 -6.65
C CYS A 77 -4.28 -0.30 -6.63
N ALA A 78 -4.76 -0.77 -7.78
CA ALA A 78 -5.50 -2.04 -7.87
C ALA A 78 -4.67 -3.20 -7.31
N LEU A 79 -3.36 -3.23 -7.59
CA LEU A 79 -2.45 -4.23 -7.04
C LEU A 79 -2.40 -4.24 -5.51
N VAL A 80 -2.24 -3.06 -4.88
CA VAL A 80 -2.21 -2.93 -3.41
C VAL A 80 -3.54 -3.40 -2.80
N VAL A 81 -4.63 -3.10 -3.50
CA VAL A 81 -5.99 -3.42 -3.09
C VAL A 81 -6.30 -4.91 -3.21
N ASP A 82 -5.94 -5.51 -4.34
CA ASP A 82 -6.19 -6.91 -4.66
C ASP A 82 -5.30 -7.86 -3.85
N ALA A 83 -4.19 -7.38 -3.31
CA ALA A 83 -3.34 -8.11 -2.36
C ALA A 83 -4.07 -8.50 -1.06
N LYS A 84 -5.21 -7.88 -0.75
CA LYS A 84 -6.08 -8.17 0.41
C LYS A 84 -5.31 -8.42 1.71
N PRO A 85 -4.60 -7.42 2.25
CA PRO A 85 -3.78 -7.61 3.43
C PRO A 85 -4.67 -8.01 4.64
N PRO A 86 -4.39 -9.13 5.32
CA PRO A 86 -5.39 -9.84 6.13
C PRO A 86 -5.83 -9.11 7.41
N ARG A 87 -5.04 -8.15 7.88
CA ARG A 87 -5.28 -7.41 9.13
C ARG A 87 -5.45 -5.90 8.91
N LEU A 88 -5.38 -5.44 7.66
CA LEU A 88 -5.43 -4.03 7.36
C LEU A 88 -6.83 -3.50 7.68
N LYS A 89 -6.86 -2.34 8.31
CA LYS A 89 -8.05 -1.58 8.72
C LYS A 89 -8.02 -0.20 8.09
N LEU A 90 -6.85 0.35 7.83
CA LEU A 90 -6.68 1.65 7.22
C LEU A 90 -5.71 1.56 6.06
N LEU A 91 -6.19 1.96 4.88
CA LEU A 91 -5.36 2.21 3.72
C LEU A 91 -5.46 3.69 3.35
N ASN A 92 -4.38 4.45 3.47
CA ASN A 92 -4.37 5.86 3.08
C ASN A 92 -3.73 6.03 1.70
N LEU A 93 -4.53 6.44 0.71
CA LEU A 93 -4.16 6.67 -0.69
C LEU A 93 -4.24 8.15 -1.07
N ALA A 94 -4.36 9.06 -0.08
CA ALA A 94 -4.52 10.48 -0.35
C ALA A 94 -3.44 11.06 -1.25
N ALA A 95 -3.78 12.06 -2.05
CA ALA A 95 -2.83 12.74 -2.95
C ALA A 95 -2.10 11.83 -3.95
N ASN A 96 -2.71 10.71 -4.37
CA ASN A 96 -2.27 9.93 -5.53
C ASN A 96 -3.09 10.28 -6.79
N PRO A 97 -2.50 10.16 -7.99
CA PRO A 97 -3.16 10.43 -9.27
C PRO A 97 -4.15 9.33 -9.69
N LEU A 98 -5.12 9.00 -8.82
CA LEU A 98 -6.15 7.99 -9.08
C LEU A 98 -7.34 8.59 -9.84
N SER A 99 -7.88 7.84 -10.79
CA SER A 99 -9.07 8.26 -11.54
C SER A 99 -10.31 8.36 -10.65
N ALA A 100 -11.26 9.23 -11.03
CA ALA A 100 -12.53 9.36 -10.33
C ALA A 100 -13.32 8.03 -10.33
N ALA A 101 -13.23 7.27 -11.42
CA ALA A 101 -13.85 5.96 -11.54
C ALA A 101 -13.30 5.00 -10.48
N LEU A 102 -11.98 4.91 -10.32
CA LEU A 102 -11.37 4.06 -9.31
C LEU A 102 -11.72 4.51 -7.89
N LYS A 103 -11.62 5.81 -7.59
CA LYS A 103 -12.01 6.36 -6.28
C LYS A 103 -13.46 5.97 -5.92
N SER A 104 -14.38 6.08 -6.87
CA SER A 104 -15.79 5.70 -6.67
C SER A 104 -15.98 4.21 -6.40
N LYS A 105 -15.20 3.34 -7.06
CA LYS A 105 -15.20 1.89 -6.86
C LYS A 105 -14.68 1.52 -5.48
N LEU A 106 -13.57 2.14 -5.06
CA LEU A 106 -12.92 1.91 -3.77
C LEU A 106 -13.80 2.38 -2.60
N LEU A 107 -14.51 3.50 -2.73
CA LEU A 107 -15.46 3.96 -1.70
C LEU A 107 -16.66 3.02 -1.52
N ARG A 108 -16.99 2.22 -2.54
CA ARG A 108 -18.10 1.25 -2.52
C ARG A 108 -17.67 -0.15 -2.07
N SER A 109 -16.37 -0.41 -1.96
CA SER A 109 -15.83 -1.74 -1.66
C SER A 109 -15.02 -1.71 -0.35
N PRO A 110 -15.45 -2.41 0.70
CA PRO A 110 -14.68 -2.49 1.94
C PRO A 110 -13.44 -3.32 1.69
N LEU A 111 -12.32 -2.63 1.53
CA LEU A 111 -11.02 -3.20 1.24
C LEU A 111 -10.41 -3.99 2.41
N CYS A 112 -10.96 -3.81 3.61
CA CYS A 112 -10.29 -4.10 4.87
C CYS A 112 -11.29 -4.60 5.93
N GLY A 113 -12.08 -5.63 5.60
CA GLY A 113 -13.09 -6.18 6.51
C GLY A 113 -14.20 -5.20 6.92
N PRO A 114 -15.12 -5.60 7.81
CA PRO A 114 -16.30 -4.79 8.18
C PRO A 114 -16.00 -3.50 8.95
N SER A 115 -14.75 -3.27 9.36
CA SER A 115 -14.34 -2.08 10.12
C SER A 115 -13.21 -1.28 9.44
N GLY A 116 -12.77 -1.69 8.25
CA GLY A 116 -11.69 -1.01 7.56
C GLY A 116 -12.17 -0.02 6.51
N TYR A 117 -11.41 1.05 6.34
CA TYR A 117 -11.74 2.13 5.42
C TYR A 117 -10.51 2.59 4.65
N ILE A 118 -10.78 3.25 3.52
CA ILE A 118 -9.74 3.82 2.66
C ILE A 118 -9.85 5.34 2.78
N ARG A 119 -8.73 5.99 3.06
CA ARG A 119 -8.61 7.44 3.02
C ARG A 119 -8.12 7.84 1.63
N MET A 120 -8.85 8.74 0.96
CA MET A 120 -8.57 9.24 -0.40
C MET A 120 -8.09 10.68 -0.40
#